data_AF-A0A094C2R8-F1
#
_entry.id   AF-A0A094C2R8-F1
#
_cell.length_a   1.000
_cell.length_b   1.000
_cell.length_c   1.000
_cell.angle_alpha   90.00
_cell.angle_beta   90.00
_cell.angle_gamma   90.00
#
_symmetry.space_group_name_H-M   'P 1'
#
loop_
_entity.id
_entity.type
_entity.pdbx_description
1 polymer ?
#
loop_
_entity_poly.entity_id
_entity_poly.type
_entity_poly.pdbx_seq_one_letter_code
_entity_poly.pdbx_strand_id
1 'polypeptide(L)'
;MVRLSLLAVLAASLTPSTAYKWTAAKATPEAAPLPTIVPRFKPPKPTLAPDAPYDILTRRAAIRRDESSSVTITAFMAPDATCGYFDGRPGAPLTCGVSNTCFMFTTASGPGYIGCCPIDGTFDQCGFRTNCIDAADLKNGTLCDSGCLHDTYTLKCTESTAPYCAAVTWPMNGVADFLCDNELVTTTQTIYT
;
A
#
# COMPACT_ATOMS: atom_id res chain seq x y z
N MET A 1 26.88 0.36 78.45
CA MET A 1 27.32 1.20 77.32
C MET A 1 27.96 0.28 76.29
N VAL A 2 27.28 0.00 75.17
CA VAL A 2 27.89 -0.66 74.00
C VAL A 2 27.32 0.06 72.77
N ARG A 3 28.19 0.74 72.02
CA ARG A 3 27.88 1.44 70.78
C ARG A 3 27.89 0.42 69.64
N LEU A 4 26.78 0.28 68.92
CA LEU A 4 26.76 -0.44 67.64
C LEU A 4 26.68 0.59 66.51
N SER A 5 27.76 0.65 65.73
CA SER A 5 27.95 1.55 64.60
C SER A 5 27.15 1.09 63.37
N LEU A 6 26.43 2.03 62.74
CA LEU A 6 25.78 1.83 61.45
C LEU A 6 26.82 1.64 60.33
N LEU A 7 26.71 0.55 59.57
CA LEU A 7 27.40 0.35 58.29
C LEU A 7 26.41 0.66 57.15
N ALA A 8 26.62 1.78 56.46
CA ALA A 8 25.90 2.12 55.24
C ALA A 8 26.55 1.40 54.05
N VAL A 9 25.80 0.49 53.40
CA VAL A 9 26.23 -0.17 52.17
C VAL A 9 25.73 0.66 50.99
N LEU A 10 26.64 1.36 50.30
CA LEU A 10 26.38 1.99 49.01
C LEU A 10 26.41 0.92 47.92
N ALA A 11 25.23 0.54 47.41
CA ALA A 11 25.11 -0.26 46.20
C ALA A 11 25.25 0.66 44.98
N ALA A 12 26.40 0.60 44.29
CA ALA A 12 26.59 1.26 43.01
C ALA A 12 25.90 0.46 41.90
N SER A 13 24.80 0.99 41.36
CA SER A 13 24.13 0.43 40.18
C SER A 13 24.97 0.72 38.93
N LEU A 14 25.64 -0.30 38.40
CA LEU A 14 26.28 -0.26 37.09
C LEU A 14 25.20 -0.47 36.00
N THR A 15 24.75 0.62 35.37
CA THR A 15 23.97 0.52 34.13
C THR A 15 24.92 0.22 32.97
N PRO A 16 24.75 -0.88 32.21
CA PRO A 16 25.54 -1.09 31.01
C PRO A 16 25.11 -0.08 29.94
N SER A 17 25.97 0.91 29.66
CA SER A 17 25.80 1.79 28.51
C SER A 17 26.24 1.05 27.25
N THR A 18 25.30 0.47 26.49
CA THR A 18 25.60 0.00 25.14
C THR A 18 25.69 1.20 24.21
N ALA A 19 26.90 1.74 24.04
CA ALA A 19 27.18 2.73 23.02
C ALA A 19 27.11 2.05 21.64
N TYR A 20 26.08 2.37 20.86
CA TYR A 20 25.98 1.93 19.47
C TYR A 20 27.11 2.59 18.66
N LYS A 21 28.00 1.79 18.10
CA LYS A 21 29.02 2.28 17.16
C LYS A 21 28.34 2.57 15.83
N TRP A 22 28.14 3.85 15.54
CA TRP A 22 27.74 4.32 14.22
C TRP A 22 28.94 4.28 13.27
N THR A 23 28.85 3.43 12.24
CA THR A 23 29.74 3.49 11.08
C THR A 23 29.10 4.42 10.05
N ALA A 24 29.80 5.50 9.69
CA ALA A 24 29.34 6.40 8.64
C ALA A 24 29.23 5.64 7.30
N ALA A 25 28.18 5.93 6.52
CA ALA A 25 28.03 5.38 5.19
C ALA A 25 29.18 5.85 4.29
N LYS A 26 29.75 4.91 3.52
CA LYS A 26 30.82 5.21 2.56
C LYS A 26 30.25 6.12 1.46
N ALA A 27 30.99 7.17 1.10
CA ALA A 27 30.58 8.07 0.01
C ALA A 27 30.37 7.27 -1.29
N THR A 28 29.23 7.49 -1.95
CA THR A 28 28.93 6.93 -3.27
C THR A 28 29.78 7.67 -4.30
N PRO A 29 30.50 6.98 -5.20
CA PRO A 29 31.27 7.64 -6.25
C PRO A 29 30.36 8.45 -7.17
N GLU A 30 30.90 9.50 -7.75
CA GLU A 30 30.18 10.41 -8.64
C GLU A 30 29.69 9.66 -9.90
N ALA A 31 28.43 9.89 -10.25
CA ALA A 31 27.77 9.21 -11.36
C ALA A 31 28.42 9.61 -12.70
N ALA A 32 28.74 8.60 -13.52
CA ALA A 32 29.23 8.85 -14.88
C ALA A 32 28.15 9.56 -15.73
N PRO A 33 28.53 10.46 -16.65
CA PRO A 33 27.57 11.17 -17.48
C PRO A 33 26.81 10.20 -18.40
N LEU A 34 25.48 10.38 -18.45
CA LEU A 34 24.59 9.57 -19.29
C LEU A 34 24.79 9.93 -20.77
N PRO A 35 24.86 8.95 -21.69
CA PRO A 35 24.89 9.23 -23.12
C PRO A 35 23.54 9.76 -23.61
N THR A 36 23.59 10.77 -24.48
CA THR A 36 22.42 11.43 -25.09
C THR A 36 21.60 10.45 -25.91
N ILE A 37 20.39 10.10 -25.44
CA ILE A 37 19.45 9.25 -26.16
C ILE A 37 18.65 10.11 -27.14
N VAL A 38 18.81 9.85 -28.44
CA VAL A 38 18.02 10.44 -29.53
C VAL A 38 16.60 9.83 -29.50
N PRO A 39 15.50 10.61 -29.53
CA PRO A 39 14.17 10.03 -29.39
C PRO A 39 13.67 9.46 -30.72
N ARG A 40 13.79 8.14 -30.90
CA ARG A 40 13.02 7.39 -31.92
C ARG A 40 11.75 6.85 -31.28
N PHE A 41 10.86 7.75 -30.86
CA PHE A 41 9.56 7.39 -30.29
C PHE A 41 8.63 6.93 -31.42
N LYS A 42 8.43 5.62 -31.53
CA LYS A 42 7.22 5.07 -32.14
C LYS A 42 6.22 4.88 -31.01
N PRO A 43 5.08 5.60 -30.99
CA PRO A 43 4.06 5.35 -29.99
C PRO A 43 3.64 3.87 -30.08
N PRO A 44 3.65 3.13 -28.96
CA PRO A 44 3.14 1.77 -28.96
C PRO A 44 1.66 1.78 -29.36
N LYS A 45 1.24 0.78 -30.14
CA LYS A 45 -0.18 0.56 -30.46
C LYS A 45 -0.97 0.56 -29.14
N PRO A 46 -2.14 1.23 -29.06
CA PRO A 46 -3.00 1.19 -27.88
C PRO A 46 -3.13 -0.25 -27.41
N THR A 47 -2.63 -0.50 -26.20
CA THR A 47 -2.72 -1.81 -25.60
C THR A 47 -4.11 -1.89 -25.00
N LEU A 48 -4.87 -2.93 -25.39
CA LEU A 48 -6.11 -3.26 -24.72
C LEU A 48 -5.82 -3.39 -23.22
N ALA A 49 -6.82 -3.03 -22.39
CA ALA A 49 -6.72 -3.21 -20.94
C ALA A 49 -6.15 -4.60 -20.63
N PRO A 50 -5.24 -4.73 -19.65
CA PRO A 50 -4.79 -6.05 -19.23
C PRO A 50 -6.03 -6.89 -18.97
N ASP A 51 -6.09 -8.10 -19.53
CA ASP A 51 -7.07 -9.09 -19.09
C ASP A 51 -6.98 -9.10 -17.56
N ALA A 52 -8.02 -8.62 -16.87
CA ALA A 52 -7.99 -8.50 -15.42
C ALA A 52 -7.63 -9.88 -14.85
N PRO A 53 -6.47 -10.07 -14.20
CA PRO A 53 -6.02 -11.40 -13.83
C PRO A 53 -6.61 -11.76 -12.47
N TYR A 54 -7.93 -11.67 -12.31
CA TYR A 54 -8.56 -11.97 -11.03
C TYR A 54 -9.85 -12.74 -11.23
N ASP A 55 -9.72 -13.96 -11.74
CA ASP A 55 -10.69 -15.00 -11.46
C ASP A 55 -10.56 -15.41 -9.97
N ILE A 56 -11.33 -14.72 -9.13
CA ILE A 56 -11.50 -15.01 -7.70
C ILE A 56 -12.15 -16.41 -7.50
N LEU A 57 -12.75 -16.98 -8.55
CA LEU A 57 -13.34 -18.32 -8.55
C LEU A 57 -12.28 -19.40 -8.82
N THR A 58 -11.26 -19.19 -9.66
CA THR A 58 -10.13 -20.15 -9.74
C THR A 58 -9.39 -20.24 -8.41
N ARG A 59 -9.30 -19.14 -7.66
CA ARG A 59 -8.66 -19.16 -6.34
C ARG A 59 -9.50 -19.86 -5.29
N ARG A 60 -10.84 -19.72 -5.29
CA ARG A 60 -11.72 -20.57 -4.45
C ARG A 60 -11.63 -22.06 -4.84
N ALA A 61 -11.39 -22.38 -6.11
CA ALA A 61 -11.15 -23.75 -6.56
C ALA A 61 -9.74 -24.28 -6.18
N ALA A 62 -8.72 -23.42 -6.14
CA ALA A 62 -7.37 -23.76 -5.69
C ALA A 62 -7.27 -23.86 -4.15
N ILE A 63 -7.97 -23.01 -3.41
CA ILE A 63 -8.03 -23.01 -1.94
C ILE A 63 -8.73 -24.28 -1.41
N ARG A 64 -9.65 -24.88 -2.17
CA ARG A 64 -10.26 -26.17 -1.80
C ARG A 64 -9.39 -27.40 -2.10
N ARG A 65 -8.18 -27.24 -2.66
CA ARG A 65 -7.31 -28.37 -3.04
C ARG A 65 -5.91 -28.35 -2.44
N ASP A 66 -5.56 -27.36 -1.64
CA ASP A 66 -4.25 -27.37 -0.98
C ASP A 66 -4.34 -26.85 0.46
N GLU A 67 -4.69 -27.77 1.36
CA GLU A 67 -4.59 -27.61 2.82
C GLU A 67 -3.12 -27.59 3.29
N SER A 68 -2.13 -27.66 2.36
CA SER A 68 -0.72 -27.86 2.68
C SER A 68 0.24 -26.77 2.18
N SER A 69 -0.23 -25.67 1.58
CA SER A 69 0.62 -24.51 1.25
C SER A 69 0.35 -23.35 2.23
N SER A 70 1.19 -23.23 3.26
CA SER A 70 1.19 -22.08 4.17
C SER A 70 1.70 -20.83 3.46
N VAL A 71 0.84 -20.16 2.69
CA VAL A 71 1.15 -18.87 2.10
C VAL A 71 1.27 -17.85 3.23
N THR A 72 2.49 -17.39 3.51
CA THR A 72 2.73 -16.34 4.49
C THR A 72 2.32 -15.00 3.88
N ILE A 73 1.27 -14.39 4.44
CA ILE A 73 0.85 -13.03 4.10
C ILE A 73 1.46 -12.11 5.15
N THR A 74 2.32 -11.17 4.74
CA THR A 74 2.88 -10.16 5.64
C THR A 74 2.02 -8.91 5.58
N ALA A 75 1.58 -8.43 6.73
CA ALA A 75 0.81 -7.20 6.88
C ALA A 75 1.69 -6.10 7.50
N PHE A 76 1.67 -4.91 6.92
CA PHE A 76 2.29 -3.70 7.45
C PHE A 76 1.20 -2.69 7.79
N MET A 77 1.31 -2.04 8.95
CA MET A 77 0.40 -0.98 9.39
C MET A 77 1.13 0.36 9.36
N ALA A 78 0.49 1.38 8.81
CA ALA A 78 1.01 2.74 8.87
C ALA A 78 0.99 3.28 10.32
N PRO A 79 1.93 4.17 10.69
CA PRO A 79 1.97 4.75 12.04
C PRO A 79 0.83 5.74 12.30
N ASP A 80 0.23 6.29 11.25
CA ASP A 80 -0.90 7.21 11.29
C ASP A 80 -1.90 6.89 10.16
N ALA A 81 -2.81 7.82 9.85
CA ALA A 81 -3.78 7.66 8.78
C ALA A 81 -3.23 7.99 7.38
N THR A 82 -1.95 8.36 7.26
CA THR A 82 -1.30 8.73 5.99
C THR A 82 -0.73 7.46 5.34
N CYS A 83 -1.24 7.13 4.16
CA CYS A 83 -0.77 5.97 3.40
C CYS A 83 0.47 6.30 2.54
N GLY A 84 0.81 7.58 2.44
CA GLY A 84 1.95 8.09 1.69
C GLY A 84 1.57 9.32 0.88
N TYR A 85 2.43 9.69 -0.07
CA TYR A 85 2.35 10.93 -0.82
C TYR A 85 2.47 10.68 -2.32
N PHE A 86 1.57 11.28 -3.11
CA PHE A 86 1.62 11.21 -4.57
C PHE A 86 2.93 11.82 -5.08
N ASP A 87 3.70 11.03 -5.83
CA ASP A 87 5.02 11.37 -6.35
C ASP A 87 5.99 11.93 -5.28
N GLY A 88 5.78 11.56 -4.00
CA GLY A 88 6.60 12.02 -2.88
C GLY A 88 6.34 13.48 -2.49
N ARG A 89 5.24 14.08 -2.94
CA ARG A 89 4.89 15.49 -2.66
C ARG A 89 4.19 15.60 -1.30
N PRO A 90 4.78 16.29 -0.29
CA PRO A 90 4.18 16.39 1.04
C PRO A 90 2.80 17.05 1.08
N GLY A 91 2.49 17.90 0.08
CA GLY A 91 1.20 18.57 -0.06
C GLY A 91 0.10 17.71 -0.71
N ALA A 92 0.41 16.49 -1.14
CA ALA A 92 -0.55 15.56 -1.72
C ALA A 92 -0.53 14.23 -0.96
N PRO A 93 -0.98 14.21 0.32
CA PRO A 93 -1.08 12.97 1.08
C PRO A 93 -2.28 12.16 0.62
N LEU A 94 -2.09 10.84 0.48
CA LEU A 94 -3.17 9.87 0.45
C LEU A 94 -3.46 9.45 1.89
N THR A 95 -4.71 9.63 2.35
CA THR A 95 -5.08 9.35 3.75
C THR A 95 -6.34 8.49 3.84
N CYS A 96 -6.45 7.76 4.94
CA CYS A 96 -7.61 6.91 5.25
C CYS A 96 -8.69 7.62 6.09
N GLY A 97 -8.66 8.96 6.16
CA GLY A 97 -9.53 9.72 7.03
C GLY A 97 -9.02 9.73 8.48
N VAL A 98 -9.94 9.79 9.46
CA VAL A 98 -9.59 10.03 10.87
C VAL A 98 -9.72 8.81 11.79
N SER A 99 -10.47 7.79 11.38
CA SER A 99 -10.77 6.60 12.20
C SER A 99 -10.05 5.34 11.73
N ASN A 100 -9.34 5.42 10.60
CA ASN A 100 -8.74 4.28 9.93
C ASN A 100 -7.25 4.52 9.73
N THR A 101 -6.49 3.44 9.64
CA THR A 101 -5.08 3.45 9.22
C THR A 101 -4.89 2.56 8.00
N CYS A 102 -3.79 2.75 7.30
CA CYS A 102 -3.48 2.03 6.08
C CYS A 102 -2.80 0.71 6.44
N PHE A 103 -3.36 -0.39 5.95
CA PHE A 103 -2.73 -1.70 6.06
C PHE A 103 -2.34 -2.21 4.67
N MET A 104 -1.10 -2.66 4.54
CA MET A 104 -0.53 -3.22 3.32
C MET A 104 -0.27 -4.71 3.51
N PHE A 105 -0.82 -5.53 2.62
CA PHE A 105 -0.70 -6.98 2.62
C PHE A 105 0.09 -7.41 1.39
N THR A 106 1.30 -7.90 1.58
CA THR A 106 2.12 -8.40 0.47
C THR A 106 1.67 -9.80 0.07
N THR A 107 1.84 -10.13 -1.21
CA THR A 107 1.53 -11.46 -1.74
C THR A 107 2.77 -12.05 -2.42
N ALA A 108 2.87 -13.38 -2.44
CA ALA A 108 4.00 -14.07 -3.06
C ALA A 108 3.97 -14.06 -4.60
N SER A 109 2.84 -13.66 -5.22
CA SER A 109 2.61 -13.85 -6.66
C SER A 109 1.83 -12.69 -7.30
N GLY A 110 2.25 -11.45 -7.07
CA GLY A 110 1.64 -10.26 -7.68
C GLY A 110 1.70 -9.04 -6.75
N PRO A 111 1.14 -7.89 -7.19
CA PRO A 111 0.97 -6.77 -6.31
C PRO A 111 0.06 -7.18 -5.15
N GLY A 112 0.50 -6.89 -3.94
CA GLY A 112 -0.32 -7.01 -2.76
C GLY A 112 -1.40 -5.93 -2.68
N TYR A 113 -2.17 -5.98 -1.60
CA TYR A 113 -3.32 -5.10 -1.41
C TYR A 113 -3.01 -4.07 -0.33
N ILE A 114 -3.52 -2.86 -0.50
CA ILE A 114 -3.60 -1.89 0.57
C ILE A 114 -5.05 -1.46 0.74
N GLY A 115 -5.42 -1.19 1.98
CA GLY A 115 -6.77 -0.73 2.31
C GLY A 115 -6.77 0.09 3.58
N CYS A 116 -7.78 0.95 3.68
CA CYS A 116 -8.09 1.66 4.90
C CYS A 116 -8.86 0.73 5.84
N CYS A 117 -8.25 0.38 6.98
CA CYS A 117 -8.87 -0.47 7.97
C CYS A 117 -9.11 0.31 9.27
N PRO A 118 -10.20 0.00 10.00
CA PRO A 118 -10.34 0.49 11.37
C PRO A 118 -9.24 -0.11 12.25
N ILE A 119 -8.68 0.70 13.15
CA ILE A 119 -7.59 0.27 14.05
C ILE A 119 -8.06 -0.88 14.97
N ASP A 120 -9.30 -0.80 15.44
CA ASP A 120 -9.93 -1.79 16.32
C ASP A 120 -10.91 -2.72 15.59
N GLY A 121 -10.80 -2.81 14.26
CA GLY A 121 -11.74 -3.53 13.40
C GLY A 121 -11.29 -4.92 12.96
N THR A 122 -12.15 -5.58 12.21
CA THR A 122 -11.85 -6.85 11.55
C THR A 122 -11.41 -6.65 10.10
N PHE A 123 -10.68 -7.61 9.53
CA PHE A 123 -10.09 -7.50 8.19
C PHE A 123 -11.13 -7.27 7.07
N ASP A 124 -12.35 -7.79 7.24
CA ASP A 124 -13.48 -7.58 6.31
C ASP A 124 -13.99 -6.13 6.29
N GLN A 125 -13.63 -5.31 7.28
CA GLN A 125 -13.95 -3.89 7.33
C GLN A 125 -12.90 -3.02 6.65
N CYS A 126 -11.80 -3.62 6.19
CA CYS A 126 -10.81 -2.94 5.39
C CYS A 126 -11.38 -2.64 4.00
N GLY A 127 -11.31 -1.39 3.57
CA GLY A 127 -11.75 -0.95 2.25
C GLY A 127 -10.80 -1.37 1.12
N PHE A 128 -10.48 -2.66 0.99
CA PHE A 128 -9.66 -3.17 -0.11
C PHE A 128 -10.40 -3.07 -1.43
N ARG A 129 -9.68 -2.70 -2.48
CA ARG A 129 -10.21 -2.61 -3.82
C ARG A 129 -9.37 -3.46 -4.76
N THR A 130 -10.04 -4.28 -5.55
CA THR A 130 -9.40 -5.13 -6.56
C THR A 130 -9.65 -4.62 -7.97
N ASN A 131 -10.64 -3.77 -8.13
CA ASN A 131 -11.00 -3.15 -9.39
C ASN A 131 -11.70 -1.83 -9.14
N CYS A 132 -11.93 -1.06 -10.20
CA CYS A 132 -12.56 0.23 -10.11
C CYS A 132 -13.22 0.62 -11.45
N ILE A 133 -14.29 1.42 -11.38
CA ILE A 133 -15.10 1.82 -12.53
C ILE A 133 -15.45 3.31 -12.49
N ASP A 134 -15.33 3.95 -13.65
CA ASP A 134 -15.73 5.34 -13.88
C ASP A 134 -17.25 5.53 -13.74
N ALA A 135 -17.65 6.74 -13.36
CA ALA A 135 -19.06 7.15 -13.28
C ALA A 135 -19.80 6.92 -14.61
N ALA A 136 -19.13 7.21 -15.73
CA ALA A 136 -19.72 7.12 -17.06
C ALA A 136 -19.95 5.65 -17.47
N ASP A 137 -18.98 4.79 -17.19
CA ASP A 137 -19.03 3.37 -17.50
C ASP A 137 -20.06 2.64 -16.65
N LEU A 138 -20.21 3.05 -15.38
CA LEU A 138 -21.28 2.57 -14.52
C LEU A 138 -22.66 2.96 -15.06
N LYS A 139 -22.84 4.22 -15.50
CA LYS A 139 -24.12 4.71 -16.06
C LYS A 139 -24.50 4.04 -17.38
N ASN A 140 -23.51 3.75 -18.23
CA ASN A 140 -23.74 3.09 -19.51
C ASN A 140 -24.14 1.61 -19.33
N GLY A 141 -23.85 1.01 -18.17
CA GLY A 141 -24.29 -0.34 -17.80
C GLY A 141 -23.65 -1.48 -18.59
N THR A 142 -22.73 -1.17 -19.51
CA THR A 142 -22.03 -2.14 -20.36
C THR A 142 -20.84 -2.80 -19.66
N LEU A 143 -20.25 -2.11 -18.69
CA LEU A 143 -19.05 -2.57 -17.97
C LEU A 143 -19.33 -3.02 -16.53
N CYS A 144 -20.55 -2.81 -16.02
CA CYS A 144 -20.95 -3.24 -14.69
C CYS A 144 -22.33 -3.91 -14.74
N ASP A 145 -22.33 -5.23 -14.63
CA ASP A 145 -23.55 -6.04 -14.51
C ASP A 145 -24.07 -6.08 -13.06
N SER A 146 -25.12 -6.87 -12.80
CA SER A 146 -25.66 -7.03 -11.44
C SER A 146 -24.61 -7.56 -10.46
N GLY A 147 -23.65 -8.37 -10.90
CA GLY A 147 -22.56 -8.86 -10.06
C GLY A 147 -21.65 -7.73 -9.62
N CYS A 148 -21.20 -6.90 -10.57
CA CYS A 148 -20.40 -5.71 -10.27
C CYS A 148 -21.12 -4.73 -9.34
N LEU A 149 -22.44 -4.53 -9.50
CA LEU A 149 -23.22 -3.67 -8.60
C LEU A 149 -23.21 -4.14 -7.14
N HIS A 150 -23.15 -5.45 -6.92
CA HIS A 150 -23.07 -6.04 -5.58
C HIS A 150 -21.65 -6.32 -5.08
N ASP A 151 -20.64 -6.24 -5.95
CA ASP A 151 -19.24 -6.46 -5.57
C ASP A 151 -18.69 -5.28 -4.76
N THR A 152 -18.37 -5.53 -3.50
CA THR A 152 -17.82 -4.56 -2.57
C THR A 152 -16.33 -4.30 -2.78
N TYR A 153 -15.62 -5.15 -3.53
CA TYR A 153 -14.20 -4.96 -3.86
C TYR A 153 -13.98 -4.14 -5.13
N THR A 154 -15.03 -3.90 -5.92
CA THR A 154 -14.99 -2.98 -7.06
C THR A 154 -15.40 -1.57 -6.62
N LEU A 155 -14.45 -0.64 -6.63
CA LEU A 155 -14.69 0.78 -6.36
C LEU A 155 -15.54 1.40 -7.48
N LYS A 156 -16.62 2.07 -7.13
CA LYS A 156 -17.53 2.72 -8.07
C LYS A 156 -17.44 4.22 -7.87
N CYS A 157 -16.90 4.94 -8.84
CA CYS A 157 -16.72 6.39 -8.74
C CYS A 157 -18.01 7.11 -9.12
N THR A 158 -18.98 7.14 -8.21
CA THR A 158 -20.31 7.73 -8.45
C THR A 158 -20.39 9.22 -8.16
N GLU A 159 -19.45 9.75 -7.37
CA GLU A 159 -19.44 11.15 -6.96
C GLU A 159 -19.07 12.07 -8.12
N SER A 160 -19.85 13.13 -8.32
CA SER A 160 -19.60 14.08 -9.42
C SER A 160 -18.29 14.85 -9.25
N THR A 161 -17.78 14.96 -8.02
CA THR A 161 -16.50 15.62 -7.72
C THR A 161 -15.30 14.73 -7.93
N ALA A 162 -15.49 13.41 -8.02
CA ALA A 162 -14.43 12.43 -8.27
C ALA A 162 -14.97 11.27 -9.13
N PRO A 163 -15.29 11.53 -10.42
CA PRO A 163 -16.01 10.56 -11.25
C PRO A 163 -15.09 9.56 -11.97
N TYR A 164 -13.78 9.73 -11.87
CA TYR A 164 -12.80 8.94 -12.61
C TYR A 164 -12.11 7.93 -11.71
N CYS A 165 -11.85 6.77 -12.25
CA CYS A 165 -11.09 5.72 -11.64
C CYS A 165 -9.59 5.93 -11.87
N ALA A 166 -8.81 5.96 -10.79
CA ALA A 166 -7.35 6.04 -10.85
C ALA A 166 -6.71 4.84 -10.13
N ALA A 167 -5.62 4.34 -10.71
CA ALA A 167 -4.81 3.30 -10.12
C ALA A 167 -3.58 3.90 -9.43
N VAL A 168 -3.25 3.40 -8.24
CA VAL A 168 -2.08 3.83 -7.47
C VAL A 168 -1.22 2.64 -7.08
N THR A 169 0.07 2.87 -6.90
CA THR A 169 1.02 1.83 -6.49
C THR A 169 2.05 2.35 -5.50
N TRP A 170 2.53 1.45 -4.64
CA TRP A 170 3.68 1.65 -3.76
C TRP A 170 4.79 0.70 -4.20
N PRO A 171 5.69 1.10 -5.11
CA PRO A 171 6.65 0.20 -5.74
C PRO A 171 7.58 -0.49 -4.74
N MET A 172 7.98 0.22 -3.68
CA MET A 172 8.86 -0.31 -2.63
C MET A 172 8.19 -1.39 -1.78
N ASN A 173 6.86 -1.35 -1.68
CA ASN A 173 6.07 -2.22 -0.82
C ASN A 173 5.39 -3.33 -1.65
N GLY A 174 5.43 -3.20 -2.98
CA GLY A 174 4.83 -4.15 -3.92
C GLY A 174 3.32 -4.25 -3.78
N VAL A 175 2.63 -3.16 -3.44
CA VAL A 175 1.17 -3.11 -3.31
C VAL A 175 0.54 -2.09 -4.26
N ALA A 176 -0.73 -2.29 -4.58
CA ALA A 176 -1.51 -1.39 -5.42
C ALA A 176 -2.94 -1.23 -4.90
N ASP A 177 -3.60 -0.15 -5.32
CA ASP A 177 -4.98 0.17 -4.97
C ASP A 177 -5.64 1.01 -6.08
N PHE A 178 -6.93 1.25 -5.90
CA PHE A 178 -7.71 2.14 -6.74
C PHE A 178 -8.34 3.26 -5.91
N LEU A 179 -8.50 4.43 -6.50
CA LEU A 179 -9.20 5.55 -5.90
C LEU A 179 -10.06 6.27 -6.93
N CYS A 180 -11.00 7.07 -6.44
CA CYS A 180 -11.76 7.98 -7.28
C CYS A 180 -11.08 9.33 -7.31
N ASP A 181 -10.88 9.85 -8.51
CA ASP A 181 -10.15 11.06 -8.81
C ASP A 181 -11.06 12.07 -9.53
N ASN A 182 -10.76 13.36 -9.36
CA ASN A 182 -11.46 14.45 -10.03
C ASN A 182 -10.93 14.69 -11.46
N GLU A 183 -9.76 14.13 -11.78
CA GLU A 183 -9.15 14.16 -13.10
C GLU A 183 -9.07 12.76 -13.73
N LEU A 184 -9.14 12.70 -15.06
CA LEU A 184 -8.98 11.45 -15.79
C LEU A 184 -7.49 11.09 -15.85
N VAL A 185 -7.05 10.28 -14.90
CA VAL A 185 -5.67 9.80 -14.82
C VAL A 185 -5.57 8.42 -15.47
N THR A 186 -4.95 8.34 -16.64
CA THR A 186 -4.83 7.09 -17.42
C THR A 186 -3.57 6.28 -17.09
N THR A 187 -2.69 6.82 -16.26
CA THR A 187 -1.43 6.18 -15.86
C THR A 187 -1.43 5.88 -14.37
N THR A 188 -0.93 4.72 -13.97
CA THR A 188 -0.78 4.40 -12.54
C THR A 188 0.12 5.42 -11.84
N GLN A 189 -0.41 6.06 -10.80
CA GLN A 189 0.33 7.03 -9.99
C GLN A 189 1.16 6.32 -8.92
N THR A 190 2.31 6.91 -8.58
CA THR A 190 3.22 6.33 -7.59
C THR A 190 3.06 7.04 -6.25
N ILE A 191 2.92 6.25 -5.18
CA ILE A 191 2.85 6.73 -3.81
C ILE A 191 4.12 6.36 -3.07
N TYR A 192 4.66 7.32 -2.32
CA TYR A 192 5.86 7.16 -1.50
C TYR A 192 5.50 7.29 -0.02
N THR A 193 6.00 6.38 0.81
CA THR A 193 5.85 6.38 2.28
C THR A 193 7.11 6.87 2.97
#